data_AF-A0A7S3HIH2-F1
#
_entry.id   AF-A0A7S3HIH2-F1
#
_cell.length_a   1.000
_cell.length_b   1.000
_cell.length_c   1.000
_cell.angle_alpha   90.00
_cell.angle_beta   90.00
_cell.angle_gamma   90.00
#
_symmetry.space_group_name_H-M   'P 1'
#
loop_
_entity.id
_entity.type
_entity.pdbx_description
1 polymer ?
#
loop_
_entity_poly.entity_id
_entity_poly.type
_entity_poly.pdbx_seq_one_letter_code
_entity_poly.pdbx_strand_id
1 'polypeptide(L)'
;GSVVNMSARLMAKANGGILIDDATYFRLKLSARAILNAIDPLQVKGRAEPLKVYQYNGSGSLSQAGEAVGDHQISFECHKHLFGMIQKMAGVTFLPRRRTSMQLLTSLSSAAAGGGGGPSSTSSRSPWFSWIAARRVVPASGTTLPLYVLQGRPGSGRTSVCSWLKSQAAEFTLPVCSVRLNKKDTQFEYIVWKKLFLQLMPKDLFSSNHVQRNYVNNLLRSVYGNHARLARTQGYPVLRAVLGITCDFADVPQRENSQTGAGSSWRVSSYSFQPLRSIKSKPSGSHRPQPLQVLDTLVRIFTHLMSLQATVLIIENIELADEESLILLLELTKISTRCAVVCTALAEATVEEPCSPQKKNATSLSKFNNSTEYKSNAFNSTPWRKHFKELILAHKTTTLINLENYTPEEIDKMLSVVLGVRVVPPEISQIVQDFSGGSYFWVNEIVQFIQEHGPELFMNAIGENENNSEKK
;
A
#
# COMPACT_ATOMS: atom_id res chain seq x y z
N GLY A 1 -35.47 -10.49 -22.10
CA GLY A 1 -35.41 -11.77 -21.37
C GLY A 1 -34.13 -12.56 -21.61
N SER A 2 -33.81 -12.91 -22.86
CA SER A 2 -32.68 -13.82 -23.18
C SER A 2 -31.29 -13.24 -22.89
N VAL A 3 -31.07 -11.94 -23.13
CA VAL A 3 -29.77 -11.27 -22.95
C VAL A 3 -29.36 -11.19 -21.47
N VAL A 4 -30.27 -10.74 -20.59
CA VAL A 4 -30.01 -10.65 -19.14
C VAL A 4 -29.69 -12.03 -18.54
N ASN A 5 -30.31 -13.09 -19.06
CA ASN A 5 -30.05 -14.45 -18.62
C ASN A 5 -28.67 -14.97 -19.11
N MET A 6 -28.16 -14.46 -20.24
CA MET A 6 -26.87 -14.89 -20.78
C MET A 6 -25.70 -14.36 -19.97
N SER A 7 -25.72 -13.07 -19.63
CA SER A 7 -24.67 -12.44 -18.83
C SER A 7 -24.51 -13.13 -17.46
N ALA A 8 -25.63 -13.40 -16.78
CA ALA A 8 -25.60 -14.12 -15.49
C ALA A 8 -24.99 -15.52 -15.61
N ARG A 9 -25.31 -16.25 -16.68
CA ARG A 9 -24.78 -17.60 -16.92
C ARG A 9 -23.30 -17.60 -17.25
N LEU A 10 -22.83 -16.61 -18.01
CA LEU A 10 -21.41 -16.43 -18.29
C LEU A 10 -20.62 -16.09 -17.02
N MET A 11 -21.15 -15.19 -16.18
CA MET A 11 -20.49 -14.84 -14.92
C MET A 11 -20.40 -16.01 -13.95
N ALA A 12 -21.40 -16.90 -13.92
CA ALA A 12 -21.34 -18.13 -13.14
C ALA A 12 -20.24 -19.10 -13.60
N LYS A 13 -19.77 -18.99 -14.85
CA LYS A 13 -18.70 -19.81 -15.44
C LYS A 13 -17.33 -19.13 -15.43
N ALA A 14 -17.27 -17.84 -15.11
CA ALA A 14 -16.06 -17.03 -15.28
C ALA A 14 -14.97 -17.30 -14.23
N ASN A 15 -15.24 -18.07 -13.16
CA ASN A 15 -14.27 -18.40 -12.10
C ASN A 15 -13.52 -17.18 -11.54
N GLY A 16 -14.23 -16.06 -11.37
CA GLY A 16 -13.65 -14.79 -10.90
C GLY A 16 -13.09 -13.87 -11.99
N GLY A 17 -13.12 -14.29 -13.27
CA GLY A 17 -12.85 -13.45 -14.43
C GLY A 17 -14.09 -12.73 -14.97
N ILE A 18 -13.93 -12.06 -16.11
CA ILE A 18 -15.03 -11.45 -16.88
C ILE A 18 -15.09 -12.16 -18.23
N LEU A 19 -16.24 -12.76 -18.52
CA LEU A 19 -16.54 -13.39 -19.81
C LEU A 19 -17.60 -12.57 -20.55
N ILE A 20 -17.40 -12.36 -21.84
CA ILE A 20 -18.40 -11.72 -22.72
C ILE A 20 -18.71 -12.61 -23.92
N ASP A 21 -19.91 -12.48 -24.46
CA ASP A 21 -20.33 -13.20 -25.67
C ASP A 21 -19.89 -12.47 -26.95
N ASP A 22 -20.01 -13.17 -28.07
CA ASP A 22 -19.61 -12.68 -29.40
C ASP A 22 -20.36 -11.41 -29.81
N ALA A 23 -21.66 -11.32 -29.52
CA ALA A 23 -22.45 -10.14 -29.80
C ALA A 23 -21.96 -8.90 -29.04
N THR A 24 -21.57 -9.06 -27.77
CA THR A 24 -20.97 -7.97 -26.98
C THR A 24 -19.57 -7.63 -27.50
N TYR A 25 -18.73 -8.63 -27.81
CA TYR A 25 -17.39 -8.44 -28.35
C TYR A 25 -17.40 -7.56 -29.62
N PHE A 26 -18.29 -7.83 -30.58
CA PHE A 26 -18.40 -7.04 -31.81
C PHE A 26 -19.02 -5.64 -31.64
N ARG A 27 -19.57 -5.32 -30.46
CA ARG A 27 -20.03 -3.97 -30.13
C ARG A 27 -18.97 -3.13 -29.41
N LEU A 28 -17.91 -3.76 -28.90
CA LEU A 28 -16.80 -3.05 -28.27
C LEU A 28 -15.95 -2.31 -29.31
N LYS A 29 -15.34 -1.20 -28.89
CA LYS A 29 -14.30 -0.49 -29.65
C LYS A 29 -13.11 -1.42 -29.91
N LEU A 30 -12.36 -1.18 -30.99
CA LEU A 30 -11.19 -2.00 -31.37
C LEU A 30 -10.15 -2.13 -30.25
N SER A 31 -9.88 -1.05 -29.50
CA SER A 31 -8.96 -1.05 -28.36
C SER A 31 -9.41 -2.01 -27.25
N ALA A 32 -10.70 -2.06 -26.93
CA ALA A 32 -11.26 -2.98 -25.94
C ALA A 32 -11.32 -4.44 -26.43
N ARG A 33 -11.30 -4.68 -27.74
CA ARG A 33 -11.20 -6.04 -28.30
C ARG A 33 -9.79 -6.62 -28.18
N ALA A 34 -8.76 -5.77 -28.24
CA ALA A 34 -7.35 -6.19 -28.18
C ALA A 34 -6.96 -6.83 -26.84
N ILE A 35 -7.70 -6.52 -25.77
CA ILE A 35 -7.42 -6.96 -24.39
C ILE A 35 -8.26 -8.19 -23.99
N LEU A 36 -9.02 -8.74 -24.93
CA LEU A 36 -9.88 -9.89 -24.75
C LEU A 36 -9.32 -11.07 -25.54
N ASN A 37 -9.19 -12.22 -24.89
CA ASN A 37 -8.76 -13.45 -25.55
C ASN A 37 -9.97 -14.31 -25.84
N ALA A 38 -10.09 -14.76 -27.09
CA ALA A 38 -11.04 -15.81 -27.42
C ALA A 38 -10.66 -17.08 -26.63
N ILE A 39 -11.64 -17.68 -25.98
CA ILE A 39 -11.48 -18.97 -25.30
C ILE A 39 -12.36 -20.01 -26.00
N ASP A 40 -12.17 -21.28 -25.64
CA ASP A 40 -12.97 -22.36 -26.20
C ASP A 40 -14.47 -22.11 -25.97
N PRO A 41 -15.33 -22.37 -26.99
CA PRO A 41 -16.77 -22.18 -26.86
C PRO A 41 -17.34 -22.89 -25.62
N LEU A 42 -18.13 -22.16 -24.83
CA LEU A 42 -18.67 -22.67 -23.58
C LEU A 42 -20.09 -23.18 -23.76
N GLN A 43 -20.36 -24.40 -23.30
CA GLN A 43 -21.74 -24.88 -23.20
C GLN A 43 -22.46 -24.16 -22.05
N VAL A 44 -23.48 -23.39 -22.40
CA VAL A 44 -24.30 -22.64 -21.45
C VAL A 44 -25.69 -23.26 -21.36
N LYS A 45 -26.21 -23.41 -20.13
CA LYS A 45 -27.56 -23.97 -19.89
C LYS A 45 -28.58 -23.27 -20.79
N GLY A 46 -29.45 -24.02 -21.47
CA GLY A 46 -30.52 -23.47 -22.31
C GLY A 46 -30.10 -23.02 -23.71
N ARG A 47 -28.88 -23.33 -24.16
CA ARG A 47 -28.53 -23.34 -25.58
C ARG A 47 -28.17 -24.76 -26.02
N ALA A 48 -28.57 -25.10 -27.24
CA ALA A 48 -28.17 -26.35 -27.89
C ALA A 48 -26.69 -26.25 -28.32
N GLU A 49 -26.30 -25.10 -28.88
CA GLU A 49 -24.95 -24.87 -29.38
C GLU A 49 -24.02 -24.19 -28.35
N PRO A 50 -22.74 -24.58 -28.30
CA PRO A 50 -21.72 -23.89 -27.51
C PRO A 50 -21.61 -22.41 -27.89
N LEU A 51 -21.47 -21.54 -26.90
CA LEU A 51 -21.37 -20.10 -27.11
C LEU A 51 -19.91 -19.69 -27.25
N LYS A 52 -19.56 -19.01 -28.36
CA LYS A 52 -18.26 -18.36 -28.50
C LYS A 52 -18.13 -17.22 -27.50
N VAL A 53 -17.05 -17.24 -26.72
CA VAL A 53 -16.85 -16.37 -25.57
C VAL A 53 -15.43 -15.80 -25.57
N TYR A 54 -15.31 -14.62 -24.98
CA TYR A 54 -14.04 -13.92 -24.85
C TYR A 54 -13.80 -13.60 -23.38
N GLN A 55 -12.59 -13.88 -22.91
CA GLN A 55 -12.17 -13.64 -21.54
C GLN A 55 -11.34 -12.36 -21.45
N TYR A 56 -11.68 -11.51 -20.49
CA TYR A 56 -10.85 -10.39 -20.11
C TYR A 56 -9.63 -10.87 -19.32
N ASN A 57 -8.45 -10.73 -19.92
CA ASN A 57 -7.19 -10.94 -19.23
C ASN A 57 -6.76 -9.66 -18.52
N GLY A 58 -7.29 -9.48 -17.31
CA GLY A 58 -6.92 -8.39 -16.41
C GLY A 58 -5.45 -8.44 -15.96
N SER A 59 -4.71 -9.49 -16.30
CA SER A 59 -3.27 -9.59 -16.05
C SER A 59 -2.43 -8.68 -16.96
N GLY A 60 -2.98 -8.13 -18.04
CA GLY A 60 -2.24 -7.33 -19.01
C GLY A 60 -2.68 -5.87 -19.20
N SER A 61 -3.95 -5.52 -18.97
CA SER A 61 -4.46 -4.24 -19.53
C SER A 61 -5.57 -3.54 -18.74
N LEU A 62 -5.36 -3.37 -17.44
CA LEU A 62 -5.79 -2.13 -16.76
C LEU A 62 -4.59 -1.25 -16.39
N SER A 63 -3.38 -1.68 -16.78
CA SER A 63 -2.13 -0.92 -16.68
C SER A 63 -1.73 -0.22 -17.99
N GLN A 64 -2.47 -0.43 -19.08
CA GLN A 64 -2.15 0.13 -20.41
C GLN A 64 -3.11 1.23 -20.92
N ALA A 65 -3.99 1.73 -20.05
CA ALA A 65 -4.61 3.05 -20.25
C ALA A 65 -4.41 3.97 -19.04
N GLY A 66 -3.49 3.60 -18.14
CA GLY A 66 -2.69 4.62 -17.49
C GLY A 66 -1.58 4.90 -18.48
N GLU A 67 -1.83 5.78 -19.45
CA GLU A 67 -0.75 6.47 -20.15
C GLU A 67 0.27 6.82 -19.07
N ALA A 68 1.49 6.29 -19.20
CA ALA A 68 2.52 6.49 -18.20
C ALA A 68 2.51 7.98 -17.89
N VAL A 69 2.16 8.31 -16.65
CA VAL A 69 2.12 9.69 -16.14
C VAL A 69 3.37 10.34 -16.69
N GLY A 70 3.23 11.17 -17.73
CA GLY A 70 4.39 11.72 -18.42
C GLY A 70 5.21 12.45 -17.37
N ASP A 71 6.54 12.44 -17.45
CA ASP A 71 7.40 13.02 -16.40
C ASP A 71 7.02 14.47 -16.04
N HIS A 72 6.35 15.16 -16.96
CA HIS A 72 5.77 16.50 -16.81
C HIS A 72 4.61 16.61 -15.79
N GLN A 73 4.03 15.49 -15.36
CA GLN A 73 2.88 15.45 -14.46
C GLN A 73 3.31 15.41 -12.98
N ILE A 74 4.58 15.16 -12.65
CA ILE A 74 5.01 15.20 -11.24
C ILE A 74 5.67 16.54 -10.97
N SER A 75 5.35 17.17 -9.84
CA SER A 75 5.99 18.42 -9.45
C SER A 75 7.51 18.24 -9.47
N PHE A 76 8.22 19.24 -10.02
CA PHE A 76 9.65 19.13 -10.28
C PHE A 76 10.46 18.78 -9.03
N GLU A 77 10.10 19.35 -7.87
CA GLU A 77 10.76 19.05 -6.60
C GLU A 77 10.51 17.61 -6.14
N CYS A 78 9.28 17.09 -6.28
CA CYS A 78 8.97 15.70 -5.96
C CYS A 78 9.77 14.73 -6.86
N HIS A 79 9.80 15.02 -8.16
CA HIS A 79 10.60 14.27 -9.13
C HIS A 79 12.09 14.25 -8.74
N LYS A 80 12.69 15.43 -8.48
CA LYS A 80 14.09 15.56 -8.09
C LYS A 80 14.45 14.76 -6.84
N HIS A 81 13.62 14.81 -5.80
CA HIS A 81 13.88 14.07 -4.56
C HIS A 81 13.79 12.55 -4.75
N LEU A 82 12.73 12.07 -5.42
CA LEU A 82 12.50 10.63 -5.61
C LEU A 82 13.45 10.03 -6.64
N PHE A 83 13.74 10.74 -7.72
CA PHE A 83 14.72 10.30 -8.69
C PHE A 83 16.12 10.28 -8.09
N GLY A 84 16.50 11.30 -7.31
CA GLY A 84 17.76 11.30 -6.57
C GLY A 84 17.87 10.15 -5.55
N MET A 85 16.75 9.74 -4.94
CA MET A 85 16.70 8.53 -4.11
C MET A 85 16.98 7.27 -4.94
N ILE A 86 16.28 7.08 -6.06
CA ILE A 86 16.46 5.92 -6.93
C ILE A 86 17.90 5.84 -7.45
N GLN A 87 18.47 6.95 -7.93
CA GLN A 87 19.85 7.00 -8.40
C GLN A 87 20.85 6.61 -7.30
N LYS A 88 20.65 7.11 -6.07
CA LYS A 88 21.48 6.72 -4.92
C LYS A 88 21.37 5.23 -4.63
N MET A 89 20.16 4.66 -4.68
CA MET A 89 19.97 3.21 -4.50
C MET A 89 20.64 2.41 -5.61
N ALA A 90 20.43 2.78 -6.88
CA ALA A 90 21.02 2.13 -8.04
C ALA A 90 22.56 2.15 -7.98
N GLY A 91 23.17 3.30 -7.67
CA GLY A 91 24.62 3.46 -7.54
C GLY A 91 25.25 2.58 -6.45
N VAL A 92 24.54 2.35 -5.34
CA VAL A 92 24.99 1.44 -4.27
C VAL A 92 24.88 -0.04 -4.68
N THR A 93 24.01 -0.36 -5.63
CA THR A 93 23.80 -1.74 -6.11
C THR A 93 25.00 -2.29 -6.87
N PHE A 94 25.79 -1.42 -7.51
CA PHE A 94 26.98 -1.79 -8.27
C PHE A 94 28.25 -2.03 -7.42
N LEU A 95 28.20 -1.80 -6.10
CA LEU A 95 29.35 -2.06 -5.24
C LEU A 95 29.35 -3.52 -4.74
N PRO A 96 30.45 -4.29 -4.96
CA PRO A 96 30.53 -5.69 -4.58
C PRO A 96 30.24 -5.88 -3.08
N ARG A 97 29.42 -6.91 -2.80
CA ARG A 97 28.90 -7.24 -1.47
C ARG A 97 30.04 -7.60 -0.51
N ARG A 98 30.60 -6.61 0.21
CA ARG A 98 31.42 -6.89 1.40
C ARG A 98 30.52 -7.58 2.44
N ARG A 99 30.88 -8.79 2.87
CA ARG A 99 30.21 -9.50 3.97
C ARG A 99 30.35 -8.68 5.25
N THR A 100 29.36 -7.84 5.55
CA THR A 100 29.19 -7.26 6.87
C THR A 100 28.70 -8.36 7.81
N SER A 101 29.58 -8.81 8.70
CA SER A 101 29.19 -9.61 9.86
C SER A 101 28.21 -8.79 10.69
N MET A 102 26.95 -9.21 10.78
CA MET A 102 26.01 -8.66 11.76
C MET A 102 26.52 -9.01 13.16
N GLN A 103 27.20 -8.08 13.83
CA GLN A 103 27.35 -8.16 15.27
C GLN A 103 25.98 -7.89 15.89
N LEU A 104 25.38 -8.95 16.41
CA LEU A 104 24.08 -8.91 17.08
C LEU A 104 24.15 -7.92 18.26
N LEU A 105 23.19 -7.00 18.29
CA LEU A 105 22.89 -6.17 19.46
C LEU A 105 22.37 -7.07 20.60
N THR A 106 23.26 -7.75 21.32
CA THR A 106 22.98 -8.38 22.61
C THR A 106 23.17 -7.35 23.73
N SER A 107 22.20 -6.46 23.90
CA SER A 107 22.07 -5.66 25.11
C SER A 107 20.78 -6.05 25.82
N LEU A 108 20.83 -7.14 26.60
CA LEU A 108 19.80 -7.48 27.58
C LEU A 108 20.15 -6.79 28.91
N SER A 109 19.40 -5.73 29.19
CA SER A 109 18.82 -5.40 30.51
C SER A 109 19.54 -5.90 31.76
N SER A 110 20.35 -5.04 32.39
CA SER A 110 20.56 -5.04 33.84
C SER A 110 19.61 -4.04 34.48
N ALA A 111 18.89 -4.50 35.49
CA ALA A 111 17.89 -3.78 36.25
C ALA A 111 18.36 -2.44 36.82
N ALA A 112 17.48 -1.44 36.81
CA ALA A 112 17.49 -0.34 37.76
C ALA A 112 16.14 -0.38 38.50
N ALA A 113 16.13 -1.14 39.60
CA ALA A 113 15.17 -0.96 40.67
C ALA A 113 15.62 0.24 41.52
N GLY A 114 14.69 1.13 41.85
CA GLY A 114 14.89 2.16 42.88
C GLY A 114 14.49 3.56 42.44
N GLY A 115 13.35 4.04 42.96
CA GLY A 115 12.95 5.44 42.84
C GLY A 115 11.46 5.63 43.04
N GLY A 116 11.01 5.63 44.30
CA GLY A 116 9.64 6.00 44.66
C GLY A 116 9.39 7.49 44.46
N GLY A 117 8.15 7.83 44.11
CA GLY A 117 7.70 9.23 44.06
C GLY A 117 6.30 9.42 43.50
N GLY A 118 5.33 9.64 44.41
CA GLY A 118 4.19 10.57 44.24
C GLY A 118 3.05 10.20 43.27
N PRO A 119 1.79 10.05 43.76
CA PRO A 119 0.63 9.98 42.88
C PRO A 119 0.26 11.39 42.42
N SER A 120 0.73 11.79 41.24
CA SER A 120 0.14 12.91 40.50
C SER A 120 -0.60 12.35 39.29
N SER A 121 -1.85 12.79 39.14
CA SER A 121 -2.79 12.43 38.08
C SER A 121 -2.23 12.86 36.71
N THR A 122 -1.36 12.03 36.15
CA THR A 122 -0.84 12.20 34.80
C THR A 122 -1.62 11.27 33.88
N SER A 123 -2.08 11.84 32.76
CA SER A 123 -2.80 11.13 31.72
C SER A 123 -2.06 9.83 31.37
N SER A 124 -2.79 8.71 31.30
CA SER A 124 -2.26 7.38 31.04
C SER A 124 -1.65 7.31 29.64
N ARG A 125 -0.45 7.87 29.46
CA ARG A 125 0.36 7.62 28.28
C ARG A 125 0.79 6.16 28.34
N SER A 126 0.51 5.43 27.26
CA SER A 126 0.85 4.01 27.14
C SER A 126 2.34 3.78 27.51
N PRO A 127 2.66 2.77 28.34
CA PRO A 127 4.04 2.46 28.78
C PRO A 127 5.04 2.32 27.64
N TRP A 128 4.57 2.07 26.41
CA TRP A 128 5.39 1.94 25.22
C TRP A 128 6.13 3.22 24.82
N PHE A 129 5.53 4.41 25.00
CA PHE A 129 6.20 5.66 24.58
C PHE A 129 7.47 5.94 25.38
N SER A 130 7.46 5.62 26.69
CA SER A 130 8.64 5.75 27.55
C SER A 130 9.76 4.80 27.12
N TRP A 131 9.41 3.61 26.64
CA TRP A 131 10.39 2.63 26.16
C TRP A 131 11.07 3.06 24.85
N ILE A 132 10.31 3.58 23.89
CA ILE A 132 10.86 4.08 22.61
C ILE A 132 11.88 5.20 22.86
N ALA A 133 11.56 6.11 23.79
CA ALA A 133 12.44 7.22 24.14
C ALA A 133 13.75 6.78 24.83
N ALA A 134 13.73 5.65 25.56
CA ALA A 134 14.87 5.18 26.34
C ALA A 134 15.94 4.45 25.50
N ARG A 135 15.58 3.84 24.36
CA ARG A 135 16.53 3.15 23.46
C ARG A 135 17.24 4.14 22.53
N ARG A 136 18.26 4.84 23.04
CA ARG A 136 19.25 5.53 22.19
C ARG A 136 20.21 4.51 21.58
N VAL A 137 19.90 4.02 20.38
CA VAL A 137 20.88 3.30 19.56
C VAL A 137 21.76 4.33 18.89
N VAL A 138 23.05 4.36 19.23
CA VAL A 138 24.03 5.16 18.47
C VAL A 138 24.14 4.51 17.09
N PRO A 139 23.80 5.21 15.99
CA PRO A 139 23.91 4.62 14.66
C PRO A 139 25.38 4.29 14.41
N ALA A 140 25.67 3.02 14.13
CA ALA A 140 26.93 2.66 13.50
C ALA A 140 27.06 3.45 12.18
N SER A 141 28.27 3.67 11.69
CA SER A 141 28.63 4.55 10.56
C SER A 141 28.04 4.18 9.18
N GLY A 142 26.91 3.47 9.11
CA GLY A 142 26.16 3.14 7.91
C GLY A 142 25.01 4.12 7.61
N THR A 143 24.54 4.09 6.36
CA THR A 143 23.32 4.79 5.95
C THR A 143 22.12 4.13 6.62
N THR A 144 21.46 4.88 7.50
CA THR A 144 20.17 4.55 8.11
C THR A 144 19.07 4.51 7.04
N LEU A 145 18.01 3.73 7.24
CA LEU A 145 16.88 3.62 6.33
C LEU A 145 16.29 5.00 5.96
N PRO A 146 16.44 5.47 4.71
CA PRO A 146 15.78 6.68 4.25
C PRO A 146 14.27 6.48 4.20
N LEU A 147 13.54 7.46 4.73
CA LEU A 147 12.08 7.46 4.78
C LEU A 147 11.55 8.71 4.07
N TYR A 148 10.64 8.53 3.13
CA TYR A 148 9.98 9.63 2.41
C TYR A 148 8.50 9.62 2.75
N VAL A 149 7.94 10.77 3.08
CA VAL A 149 6.51 10.93 3.35
C VAL A 149 5.92 11.84 2.27
N LEU A 150 5.14 11.28 1.37
CA LEU A 150 4.37 11.99 0.35
C LEU A 150 3.04 12.43 0.95
N GLN A 151 2.94 13.70 1.34
CA GLN A 151 1.75 14.24 1.97
C GLN A 151 0.96 15.09 0.98
N GLY A 152 -0.35 14.87 0.86
CA GLY A 152 -1.16 15.66 -0.07
C GLY A 152 -2.66 15.57 0.22
N ARG A 153 -3.43 16.52 -0.31
CA ARG A 153 -4.89 16.55 -0.21
C ARG A 153 -5.53 15.36 -0.96
N PRO A 154 -6.80 14.99 -0.70
CA PRO A 154 -7.50 14.05 -1.58
C PRO A 154 -7.43 14.53 -3.04
N GLY A 155 -7.05 13.66 -3.97
CA GLY A 155 -6.90 14.03 -5.40
C GLY A 155 -5.53 14.56 -5.81
N SER A 156 -4.61 14.81 -4.87
CA SER A 156 -3.24 15.34 -5.11
C SER A 156 -2.28 14.43 -5.90
N GLY A 157 -2.75 13.33 -6.51
CA GLY A 157 -1.87 12.47 -7.32
C GLY A 157 -0.93 11.56 -6.53
N ARG A 158 -1.07 11.41 -5.20
CA ARG A 158 -0.24 10.48 -4.39
C ARG A 158 -0.10 9.08 -5.00
N THR A 159 -1.22 8.49 -5.46
CA THR A 159 -1.22 7.18 -6.12
C THR A 159 -0.45 7.21 -7.45
N SER A 160 -0.61 8.28 -8.23
CA SER A 160 0.09 8.48 -9.50
C SER A 160 1.60 8.59 -9.29
N VAL A 161 2.04 9.35 -8.28
CA VAL A 161 3.46 9.43 -7.90
C VAL A 161 4.00 8.05 -7.49
N CYS A 162 3.24 7.25 -6.74
CA CYS A 162 3.63 5.87 -6.42
C CYS A 162 3.72 4.97 -7.66
N SER A 163 2.81 5.12 -8.64
CA SER A 163 2.85 4.38 -9.89
C SER A 163 4.06 4.77 -10.74
N TRP A 164 4.34 6.07 -10.88
CA TRP A 164 5.55 6.56 -11.54
C TRP A 164 6.81 6.04 -10.84
N LEU A 165 6.86 6.09 -9.50
CA LEU A 165 7.99 5.57 -8.73
C LEU A 165 8.23 4.07 -8.98
N LYS A 166 7.15 3.28 -9.12
CA LYS A 166 7.24 1.86 -9.48
C LYS A 166 7.85 1.67 -10.87
N SER A 167 7.40 2.45 -11.86
CA SER A 167 7.93 2.40 -13.23
C SER A 167 9.42 2.79 -13.26
N GLN A 168 9.78 3.88 -12.61
CA GLN A 168 11.17 4.34 -12.51
C GLN A 168 12.06 3.30 -11.81
N ALA A 169 11.64 2.75 -10.66
CA ALA A 169 12.41 1.70 -10.00
C ALA A 169 12.60 0.45 -10.90
N ALA A 170 11.59 0.09 -11.71
CA ALA A 170 11.69 -1.01 -12.65
C ALA A 170 12.72 -0.75 -13.77
N GLU A 171 12.84 0.49 -14.27
CA GLU A 171 13.89 0.88 -15.23
C GLU A 171 15.30 0.66 -14.67
N PHE A 172 15.49 0.88 -13.37
CA PHE A 172 16.75 0.59 -12.66
C PHE A 172 16.84 -0.85 -12.13
N THR A 173 15.93 -1.75 -12.48
CA THR A 173 15.84 -3.14 -12.00
C THR A 173 15.75 -3.29 -10.47
N LEU A 174 15.28 -2.24 -9.79
CA LEU A 174 15.05 -2.26 -8.34
C LEU A 174 13.70 -2.92 -8.04
N PRO A 175 13.66 -3.97 -7.19
CA PRO A 175 12.38 -4.52 -6.74
C PRO A 175 11.57 -3.48 -5.97
N VAL A 176 10.25 -3.53 -6.18
CA VAL A 176 9.30 -2.68 -5.46
C VAL A 176 8.26 -3.54 -4.78
N CYS A 177 8.07 -3.32 -3.48
CA CYS A 177 6.96 -3.88 -2.71
C CYS A 177 6.03 -2.74 -2.32
N SER A 178 4.75 -2.85 -2.63
CA SER A 178 3.77 -1.79 -2.41
C SER A 178 2.53 -2.30 -1.72
N VAL A 179 2.23 -1.71 -0.58
CA VAL A 179 1.05 -2.04 0.24
C VAL A 179 0.15 -0.83 0.32
N ARG A 180 -1.12 -1.02 -0.04
CA ARG A 180 -2.17 -0.02 0.13
C ARG A 180 -3.05 -0.37 1.31
N LEU A 181 -3.20 0.59 2.22
CA LEU A 181 -4.04 0.46 3.40
C LEU A 181 -5.45 0.99 3.15
N ASN A 182 -6.40 0.27 3.73
CA ASN A 182 -7.82 0.54 3.70
C ASN A 182 -8.35 0.64 5.14
N LYS A 183 -9.55 1.21 5.32
CA LYS A 183 -10.16 1.39 6.65
C LYS A 183 -10.37 0.11 7.45
N LYS A 184 -10.42 -1.05 6.80
CA LYS A 184 -10.55 -2.36 7.48
C LYS A 184 -9.22 -2.82 8.09
N ASP A 185 -8.11 -2.33 7.55
CA ASP A 185 -6.77 -2.76 7.98
C ASP A 185 -6.44 -2.24 9.38
N THR A 186 -7.05 -1.13 9.82
CA THR A 186 -6.88 -0.57 11.18
C THR A 186 -7.32 -1.52 12.30
N GLN A 187 -8.02 -2.61 11.97
CA GLN A 187 -8.48 -3.61 12.94
C GLN A 187 -7.46 -4.73 13.18
N PHE A 188 -6.36 -4.76 12.43
CA PHE A 188 -5.37 -5.84 12.47
C PHE A 188 -4.00 -5.31 12.87
N GLU A 189 -3.46 -5.84 13.97
CA GLU A 189 -2.10 -5.55 14.42
C GLU A 189 -1.07 -5.96 13.35
N TYR A 190 -0.06 -5.12 13.11
CA TYR A 190 1.04 -5.34 12.18
C TYR A 190 0.62 -5.59 10.72
N ILE A 191 -0.54 -5.10 10.28
CA ILE A 191 -1.09 -5.42 8.94
C ILE A 191 -0.20 -4.95 7.80
N VAL A 192 0.47 -3.80 7.96
CA VAL A 192 1.41 -3.24 6.99
C VAL A 192 2.51 -4.24 6.70
N TRP A 193 3.12 -4.73 7.78
CA TRP A 193 4.26 -5.64 7.75
C TRP A 193 3.87 -7.03 7.32
N LYS A 194 2.69 -7.51 7.70
CA LYS A 194 2.12 -8.74 7.14
C LYS A 194 2.02 -8.66 5.61
N LYS A 195 1.41 -7.61 5.07
CA LYS A 195 1.26 -7.44 3.61
C LYS A 195 2.61 -7.27 2.91
N LEU A 196 3.54 -6.50 3.48
CA LEU A 196 4.89 -6.32 2.92
C LEU A 196 5.67 -7.64 2.94
N PHE A 197 5.60 -8.40 4.03
CA PHE A 197 6.24 -9.71 4.13
C PHE A 197 5.77 -10.62 3.00
N LEU A 198 4.46 -10.74 2.78
CA LEU A 198 3.91 -11.56 1.69
C LEU A 198 4.43 -11.18 0.30
N GLN A 199 4.76 -9.90 0.07
CA GLN A 199 5.31 -9.43 -1.21
C GLN A 199 6.83 -9.61 -1.32
N LEU A 200 7.55 -9.53 -0.20
CA LEU A 200 9.00 -9.79 -0.14
C LEU A 200 9.31 -11.28 -0.27
N MET A 201 8.35 -12.15 0.05
CA MET A 201 8.53 -13.59 -0.04
C MET A 201 8.35 -14.11 -1.48
N PRO A 202 9.05 -15.20 -1.84
CA PRO A 202 8.80 -15.91 -3.09
C PRO A 202 7.32 -16.33 -3.22
N LYS A 203 6.74 -16.21 -4.43
CA LYS A 203 5.31 -16.50 -4.66
C LYS A 203 4.97 -17.99 -4.44
N ASP A 204 5.93 -18.87 -4.67
CA ASP A 204 5.85 -20.31 -4.47
C ASP A 204 5.91 -20.71 -2.98
N LEU A 205 6.20 -19.77 -2.07
CA LEU A 205 6.24 -20.03 -0.63
C LEU A 205 4.94 -20.64 -0.11
N PHE A 206 3.80 -20.28 -0.71
CA PHE A 206 2.46 -20.73 -0.30
C PHE A 206 1.94 -21.92 -1.12
N SER A 207 2.78 -22.52 -1.98
CA SER A 207 2.39 -23.69 -2.79
C SER A 207 2.18 -24.95 -1.95
N SER A 208 2.99 -25.14 -0.91
CA SER A 208 2.89 -26.28 0.00
C SER A 208 3.41 -25.95 1.40
N ASN A 209 2.85 -26.61 2.41
CA ASN A 209 3.31 -26.48 3.79
C ASN A 209 4.80 -26.88 3.94
N HIS A 210 5.29 -27.82 3.13
CA HIS A 210 6.68 -28.25 3.17
C HIS A 210 7.64 -27.15 2.65
N VAL A 211 7.32 -26.52 1.51
CA VAL A 211 8.09 -25.40 0.95
C VAL A 211 8.09 -24.22 1.94
N GLN A 212 6.93 -23.88 2.50
CA GLN A 212 6.81 -22.84 3.51
C GLN A 212 7.68 -23.14 4.74
N ARG A 213 7.60 -24.36 5.27
CA ARG A 213 8.39 -24.81 6.43
C ARG A 213 9.88 -24.72 6.16
N ASN A 214 10.35 -25.19 5.00
CA ASN A 214 11.77 -25.17 4.63
C ASN A 214 12.28 -23.72 4.54
N TYR A 215 11.54 -22.84 3.86
CA TYR A 215 11.91 -21.44 3.75
C TYR A 215 11.95 -20.74 5.11
N VAL A 216 10.91 -20.93 5.95
CA VAL A 216 10.85 -20.34 7.29
C VAL A 216 12.01 -20.82 8.16
N ASN A 217 12.38 -22.10 8.08
CA ASN A 217 13.57 -22.64 8.75
C ASN A 217 14.85 -21.91 8.33
N ASN A 218 15.06 -21.74 7.02
CA ASN A 218 16.25 -21.07 6.49
C ASN A 218 16.30 -19.59 6.86
N LEU A 219 15.15 -18.91 6.81
CA LEU A 219 15.00 -17.52 7.26
C LEU A 219 15.37 -17.39 8.75
N LEU A 220 14.75 -18.18 9.62
CA LEU A 220 15.00 -18.12 11.06
C LEU A 220 16.43 -18.51 11.42
N ARG A 221 17.02 -19.48 10.71
CA ARG A 221 18.44 -19.84 10.88
C ARG A 221 19.35 -18.67 10.52
N SER A 222 19.02 -17.91 9.46
CA SER A 222 19.79 -16.74 9.05
C SER A 222 19.65 -15.57 10.02
N VAL A 223 18.48 -15.41 10.63
CA VAL A 223 18.17 -14.33 11.60
C VAL A 223 18.77 -14.61 12.99
N TYR A 224 18.68 -15.85 13.48
CA TYR A 224 19.09 -16.22 14.84
C TYR A 224 20.46 -16.93 14.90
N GLY A 225 21.07 -17.23 13.76
CA GLY A 225 22.34 -17.95 13.66
C GLY A 225 22.28 -19.33 14.33
N ASN A 226 23.17 -19.57 15.28
CA ASN A 226 23.26 -20.86 16.00
C ASN A 226 22.21 -21.03 17.10
N HIS A 227 21.34 -20.04 17.34
CA HIS A 227 20.33 -20.08 18.41
C HIS A 227 19.01 -20.73 17.94
N ALA A 228 19.08 -21.98 17.47
CA ALA A 228 17.92 -22.72 16.95
C ALA A 228 16.76 -22.80 17.96
N ARG A 229 17.08 -22.86 19.27
CA ARG A 229 16.06 -22.84 20.33
C ARG A 229 15.25 -21.55 20.31
N LEU A 230 15.89 -20.37 20.19
CA LEU A 230 15.20 -19.07 20.14
C LEU A 230 14.38 -18.92 18.84
N ALA A 231 14.93 -19.36 17.71
CA ALA A 231 14.19 -19.39 16.45
C ALA A 231 12.87 -20.18 16.60
N ARG A 232 12.91 -21.34 17.26
CA ARG A 232 11.74 -22.20 17.47
C ARG A 232 10.77 -21.66 18.52
N THR A 233 11.26 -21.15 19.65
CA THR A 233 10.41 -20.71 20.76
C THR A 233 9.92 -19.27 20.64
N GLN A 234 10.60 -18.43 19.86
CA GLN A 234 10.27 -17.01 19.70
C GLN A 234 9.93 -16.66 18.25
N GLY A 235 10.85 -16.96 17.32
CA GLY A 235 10.72 -16.57 15.91
C GLY A 235 9.47 -17.15 15.23
N TYR A 236 9.32 -18.47 15.32
CA TYR A 236 8.26 -19.18 14.64
C TYR A 236 6.83 -18.83 15.17
N PRO A 237 6.56 -18.77 16.49
CA PRO A 237 5.27 -18.32 17.00
C PRO A 237 4.86 -16.92 16.50
N VAL A 238 5.81 -15.99 16.39
CA VAL A 238 5.56 -14.64 15.88
C VAL A 238 5.23 -14.67 14.38
N LEU A 239 6.02 -15.41 13.57
CA LEU A 239 5.75 -15.59 12.14
C LEU A 239 4.36 -16.17 11.88
N ARG A 240 3.94 -17.15 12.70
CA ARG A 240 2.60 -17.75 12.63
C ARG A 240 1.51 -16.77 13.04
N ALA A 241 1.65 -16.13 14.20
CA ALA A 241 0.62 -15.27 14.76
C ALA A 241 0.42 -13.97 13.95
N VAL A 242 1.51 -13.37 13.47
CA VAL A 242 1.50 -12.04 12.85
C VAL A 242 1.57 -12.12 11.33
N LEU A 243 2.56 -12.83 10.80
CA LEU A 243 2.80 -12.86 9.35
C LEU A 243 1.97 -13.91 8.61
N GLY A 244 1.19 -14.72 9.34
CA GLY A 244 0.23 -15.66 8.77
C GLY A 244 0.87 -16.92 8.17
N ILE A 245 2.05 -17.32 8.64
CA ILE A 245 2.65 -18.61 8.30
C ILE A 245 1.78 -19.74 8.86
N THR A 246 1.45 -20.74 8.04
CA THR A 246 0.50 -21.82 8.38
C THR A 246 1.17 -23.17 8.61
N CYS A 247 2.38 -23.38 8.12
CA CYS A 247 3.08 -24.66 8.24
C CYS A 247 3.39 -24.98 9.70
N ASP A 248 3.08 -26.18 10.21
CA ASP A 248 3.43 -26.58 11.58
C ASP A 248 4.93 -26.90 11.73
N PHE A 249 5.51 -26.68 12.90
CA PHE A 249 6.93 -26.96 13.20
C PHE A 249 7.14 -28.17 14.12
N ALA A 250 6.04 -28.83 14.51
CA ALA A 250 6.04 -29.87 15.52
C ALA A 250 6.52 -31.23 15.01
N ASP A 251 6.57 -31.47 13.69
CA ASP A 251 7.00 -32.76 13.15
C ASP A 251 8.53 -32.88 13.11
N VAL A 252 9.15 -32.93 14.29
CA VAL A 252 10.22 -33.90 14.43
C VAL A 252 9.48 -35.22 14.50
N PRO A 253 9.66 -36.17 13.57
CA PRO A 253 9.09 -37.50 13.73
C PRO A 253 9.58 -38.01 15.07
N GLN A 254 8.68 -38.00 16.05
CA GLN A 254 8.91 -38.59 17.34
C GLN A 254 9.11 -40.05 16.98
N ARG A 255 10.36 -40.54 17.04
CA ARG A 255 10.72 -41.91 16.65
C ARG A 255 9.63 -42.83 17.18
N GLU A 256 8.87 -43.43 16.26
CA GLU A 256 7.82 -44.40 16.55
C GLU A 256 8.49 -45.66 17.12
N ASN A 257 8.95 -45.57 18.36
CA ASN A 257 9.44 -46.68 19.15
C ASN A 257 8.43 -46.95 20.26
N SER A 258 7.22 -47.37 19.88
CA SER A 258 6.38 -48.24 20.71
C SER A 258 5.12 -48.62 19.95
N GLN A 259 5.06 -49.92 19.67
CA GLN A 259 3.94 -50.62 19.07
C GLN A 259 2.66 -50.54 19.92
N THR A 260 1.54 -50.76 19.23
CA THR A 260 0.20 -51.17 19.72
C THR A 260 -0.70 -50.10 20.35
N GLY A 261 -1.85 -49.86 19.69
CA GLY A 261 -3.08 -49.51 20.39
C GLY A 261 -3.91 -48.37 19.81
N ALA A 262 -4.78 -48.70 18.85
CA ALA A 262 -6.08 -48.08 18.59
C ALA A 262 -6.18 -46.56 18.32
N GLY A 263 -6.18 -46.23 17.03
CA GLY A 263 -7.26 -45.45 16.40
C GLY A 263 -7.57 -44.06 16.94
N SER A 264 -6.79 -43.06 16.54
CA SER A 264 -7.27 -41.66 16.50
C SER A 264 -7.08 -41.08 15.10
N SER A 265 -8.21 -40.94 14.40
CA SER A 265 -8.33 -40.38 13.06
C SER A 265 -8.04 -38.87 13.12
N TRP A 266 -6.85 -38.48 12.65
CA TRP A 266 -6.49 -37.08 12.44
C TRP A 266 -7.23 -36.54 11.22
N ARG A 267 -8.34 -35.83 11.45
CA ARG A 267 -9.02 -35.05 10.42
C ARG A 267 -8.14 -33.87 10.01
N VAL A 268 -7.73 -33.87 8.75
CA VAL A 268 -7.09 -32.75 8.06
C VAL A 268 -8.07 -31.57 8.06
N SER A 269 -7.75 -30.53 8.84
CA SER A 269 -8.54 -29.29 8.89
C SER A 269 -8.17 -28.42 7.68
N SER A 270 -9.02 -28.45 6.66
CA SER A 270 -8.95 -27.56 5.51
C SER A 270 -9.37 -26.14 5.92
N TYR A 271 -8.41 -25.23 6.04
CA TYR A 271 -8.64 -23.81 6.33
C TYR A 271 -9.22 -23.09 5.10
N SER A 272 -10.55 -22.90 5.06
CA SER A 272 -11.15 -21.85 4.25
C SER A 272 -11.08 -20.52 5.00
N PHE A 273 -10.49 -19.49 4.41
CA PHE A 273 -10.58 -18.11 4.90
C PHE A 273 -12.00 -17.57 4.70
N GLN A 274 -12.93 -17.94 5.59
CA GLN A 274 -14.16 -17.18 5.81
C GLN A 274 -13.99 -16.28 7.03
N PRO A 275 -14.51 -15.03 7.02
CA PRO A 275 -14.54 -14.19 8.20
C PRO A 275 -15.53 -14.79 9.22
N LEU A 276 -14.99 -15.64 10.09
CA LEU A 276 -15.70 -16.40 11.11
C LEU A 276 -16.31 -15.49 12.18
N ARG A 277 -17.65 -15.36 12.17
CA ARG A 277 -18.45 -15.36 13.40
C ARG A 277 -19.02 -16.76 13.58
N SER A 278 -18.32 -17.67 14.25
CA SER A 278 -18.93 -18.91 14.77
C SER A 278 -17.99 -19.69 15.71
N ILE A 279 -18.49 -19.90 16.92
CA ILE A 279 -18.32 -21.04 17.86
C ILE A 279 -16.89 -21.39 18.34
N LYS A 280 -16.69 -20.98 19.60
CA LYS A 280 -15.54 -21.20 20.49
C LYS A 280 -15.37 -22.68 20.84
N SER A 281 -14.46 -23.40 20.18
CA SER A 281 -13.63 -24.37 20.89
C SER A 281 -12.25 -23.73 21.04
N LYS A 282 -11.92 -23.28 22.25
CA LYS A 282 -10.60 -22.71 22.55
C LYS A 282 -9.58 -23.86 22.40
N PRO A 283 -8.68 -23.83 21.39
CA PRO A 283 -7.54 -24.75 21.42
C PRO A 283 -6.76 -24.47 22.70
N SER A 284 -6.71 -25.49 23.56
CA SER A 284 -5.99 -25.48 24.82
C SER A 284 -4.53 -25.08 24.58
N GLY A 285 -4.13 -23.90 25.05
CA GLY A 285 -2.73 -23.56 25.28
C GLY A 285 -1.95 -22.80 24.18
N SER A 286 -2.56 -22.14 23.20
CA SER A 286 -1.76 -21.27 22.30
C SER A 286 -1.26 -20.03 23.07
N HIS A 287 -0.04 -20.10 23.60
CA HIS A 287 0.61 -18.97 24.26
C HIS A 287 0.77 -17.83 23.25
N ARG A 288 0.02 -16.74 23.40
CA ARG A 288 0.23 -15.52 22.60
C ARG A 288 1.60 -14.96 22.96
N PRO A 289 2.51 -14.70 22.00
CA PRO A 289 3.81 -14.12 22.30
C PRO A 289 3.64 -12.74 22.93
N GLN A 290 4.56 -12.36 23.82
CA GLN A 290 4.51 -11.04 24.45
C GLN A 290 4.75 -9.95 23.40
N PRO A 291 4.09 -8.78 23.48
CA PRO A 291 4.20 -7.76 22.43
C PRO A 291 5.63 -7.27 22.15
N LEU A 292 6.46 -7.09 23.19
CA LEU A 292 7.88 -6.73 23.02
C LEU A 292 8.67 -7.81 22.27
N GLN A 293 8.39 -9.07 22.56
CA GLN A 293 9.00 -10.21 21.87
C GLN A 293 8.59 -10.26 20.40
N VAL A 294 7.34 -9.94 20.08
CA VAL A 294 6.83 -9.80 18.71
C VAL A 294 7.61 -8.71 17.98
N LEU A 295 7.68 -7.50 18.56
CA LEU A 295 8.38 -6.37 17.96
C LEU A 295 9.86 -6.68 17.69
N ASP A 296 10.60 -7.14 18.70
CA ASP A 296 12.04 -7.46 18.55
C ASP A 296 12.27 -8.55 17.49
N THR A 297 11.38 -9.56 17.42
CA THR A 297 11.45 -10.62 16.41
C THR A 297 11.20 -10.07 15.01
N LEU A 298 10.18 -9.24 14.83
CA LEU A 298 9.87 -8.63 13.53
C LEU A 298 10.99 -7.68 13.08
N VAL A 299 11.54 -6.85 13.97
CA VAL A 299 12.69 -6.00 13.66
C VAL A 299 13.84 -6.84 13.12
N ARG A 300 14.20 -7.95 13.77
CA ARG A 300 15.29 -8.84 13.31
C ARG A 300 15.00 -9.46 11.94
N ILE A 301 13.78 -9.93 11.73
CA ILE A 301 13.36 -10.54 10.45
C ILE A 301 13.43 -9.50 9.33
N PHE A 302 12.80 -8.35 9.49
CA PHE A 302 12.81 -7.30 8.46
C PHE A 302 14.20 -6.70 8.25
N THR A 303 15.02 -6.57 9.29
CA THR A 303 16.43 -6.19 9.14
C THR A 303 17.17 -7.16 8.23
N HIS A 304 16.99 -8.46 8.45
CA HIS A 304 17.59 -9.47 7.58
C HIS A 304 17.06 -9.36 6.14
N LEU A 305 15.73 -9.31 5.94
CA LEU A 305 15.13 -9.23 4.60
C LEU A 305 15.59 -7.98 3.84
N MET A 306 15.61 -6.82 4.49
CA MET A 306 16.06 -5.55 3.92
C MET A 306 17.58 -5.48 3.72
N SER A 307 18.34 -6.47 4.20
CA SER A 307 19.79 -6.61 3.94
C SER A 307 20.10 -7.53 2.75
N LEU A 308 19.11 -8.32 2.28
CA LEU A 308 19.32 -9.26 1.18
C LEU A 308 19.44 -8.55 -0.16
N GLN A 309 18.56 -7.57 -0.41
CA GLN A 309 18.47 -6.85 -1.67
C GLN A 309 17.97 -5.42 -1.44
N ALA A 310 18.53 -4.45 -2.17
CA ALA A 310 18.01 -3.09 -2.18
C ALA A 310 16.60 -3.10 -2.79
N THR A 311 15.61 -2.65 -2.02
CA THR A 311 14.18 -2.71 -2.39
C THR A 311 13.52 -1.39 -2.04
N VAL A 312 12.62 -0.91 -2.91
CA VAL A 312 11.75 0.24 -2.60
C VAL A 312 10.48 -0.28 -1.96
N LEU A 313 10.21 0.13 -0.72
CA LEU A 313 9.01 -0.24 0.02
C LEU A 313 8.02 0.93 0.00
N ILE A 314 6.84 0.74 -0.59
CA ILE A 314 5.81 1.77 -0.70
C ILE A 314 4.64 1.42 0.22
N ILE A 315 4.29 2.33 1.14
CA ILE A 315 3.15 2.18 2.05
C ILE A 315 2.14 3.29 1.76
N GLU A 316 1.08 2.97 1.04
CA GLU A 316 0.05 3.94 0.67
C GLU A 316 -1.02 4.08 1.77
N ASN A 317 -1.39 5.32 2.07
CA ASN A 317 -2.34 5.72 3.12
C ASN A 317 -1.88 5.33 4.53
N ILE A 318 -0.66 5.72 4.90
CA ILE A 318 -0.05 5.42 6.20
C ILE A 318 -0.90 5.92 7.38
N GLU A 319 -1.77 6.91 7.18
CA GLU A 319 -2.74 7.35 8.19
C GLU A 319 -3.73 6.27 8.63
N LEU A 320 -3.85 5.18 7.87
CA LEU A 320 -4.69 4.01 8.18
C LEU A 320 -3.90 2.84 8.79
N ALA A 321 -2.61 3.03 9.11
CA ALA A 321 -1.82 2.01 9.79
C ALA A 321 -2.24 1.87 11.26
N ASP A 322 -2.16 0.63 11.76
CA ASP A 322 -2.26 0.33 13.18
C ASP A 322 -1.04 0.84 13.97
N GLU A 323 -1.21 1.00 15.27
CA GLU A 323 -0.18 1.53 16.17
C GLU A 323 1.07 0.65 16.18
N GLU A 324 0.90 -0.67 16.22
CA GLU A 324 1.97 -1.65 16.24
C GLU A 324 2.81 -1.62 14.95
N SER A 325 2.17 -1.44 13.79
CA SER A 325 2.86 -1.22 12.51
C SER A 325 3.70 0.04 12.51
N LEU A 326 3.20 1.15 13.07
CA LEU A 326 3.92 2.43 13.12
C LEU A 326 5.12 2.37 14.06
N ILE A 327 5.01 1.62 15.16
CA ILE A 327 6.12 1.40 16.10
C ILE A 327 7.22 0.58 15.46
N LEU A 328 6.86 -0.50 14.75
CA LEU A 328 7.84 -1.27 13.99
C LEU A 328 8.51 -0.44 12.89
N LEU A 329 7.77 0.48 12.23
CA LEU A 329 8.37 1.41 11.26
C LEU A 329 9.46 2.28 11.91
N LEU A 330 9.18 2.88 13.07
CA LEU A 330 10.14 3.71 13.81
C LEU A 330 11.37 2.93 14.29
N GLU A 331 11.23 1.64 14.63
CA GLU A 331 12.40 0.83 14.96
C GLU A 331 13.22 0.49 13.70
N LEU A 332 12.56 0.27 12.56
CA LEU A 332 13.24 0.01 11.29
C LEU A 332 13.89 1.26 10.68
N THR A 333 13.49 2.49 11.02
CA THR A 333 14.24 3.67 10.57
C THR A 333 15.66 3.74 11.14
N LYS A 334 15.92 3.01 12.23
CA LYS A 334 17.24 2.95 12.90
C LYS A 334 18.19 1.95 12.28
N ILE A 335 17.71 1.04 11.41
CA ILE A 335 18.56 0.00 10.83
C ILE A 335 19.36 0.55 9.65
N SER A 336 20.59 0.04 9.47
CA SER A 336 21.38 0.33 8.29
C SER A 336 21.00 -0.63 7.16
N THR A 337 20.57 -0.09 6.04
CA THR A 337 20.03 -0.86 4.91
C THR A 337 20.21 -0.07 3.61
N ARG A 338 20.11 -0.79 2.49
CA ARG A 338 20.09 -0.24 1.13
C ARG A 338 18.67 0.00 0.61
N CYS A 339 17.65 -0.36 1.39
CA CYS A 339 16.26 -0.12 1.04
C CYS A 339 15.87 1.34 1.29
N ALA A 340 14.76 1.76 0.70
CA ALA A 340 14.08 3.01 1.04
C ALA A 340 12.60 2.73 1.31
N VAL A 341 12.00 3.50 2.22
CA VAL A 341 10.55 3.45 2.47
C VAL A 341 9.92 4.75 1.99
N VAL A 342 8.84 4.64 1.22
CA VAL A 342 8.02 5.76 0.78
C VAL A 342 6.60 5.56 1.31
N CYS A 343 6.17 6.43 2.20
CA CYS A 343 4.82 6.45 2.76
C CYS A 343 3.99 7.53 2.06
N THR A 344 2.72 7.26 1.75
CA THR A 344 1.78 8.32 1.36
C THR A 344 0.85 8.64 2.51
N ALA A 345 0.61 9.92 2.77
CA ALA A 345 -0.21 10.40 3.88
C ALA A 345 -1.21 11.46 3.40
N LEU A 346 -2.39 11.53 4.01
CA LEU A 346 -3.31 12.64 3.78
C LEU A 346 -2.80 13.91 4.48
N ALA A 347 -2.80 15.03 3.76
CA ALA A 347 -2.58 16.34 4.34
C ALA A 347 -3.65 16.66 5.39
N GLU A 348 -3.27 17.36 6.45
CA GLU A 348 -4.25 17.98 7.32
C GLU A 348 -4.88 19.16 6.58
N ALA A 349 -6.20 19.27 6.68
CA ALA A 349 -6.85 20.49 6.25
C ALA A 349 -6.40 21.58 7.22
N THR A 350 -5.53 22.47 6.77
CA THR A 350 -5.26 23.72 7.48
C THR A 350 -6.60 24.44 7.60
N VAL A 351 -7.06 24.64 8.83
CA VAL A 351 -8.38 25.22 9.16
C VAL A 351 -8.44 26.71 8.79
N GLU A 352 -7.43 27.25 8.12
CA GLU A 352 -7.07 28.66 8.17
C GLU A 352 -7.26 29.44 6.86
N GLU A 353 -8.07 28.95 5.92
CA GLU A 353 -8.64 29.88 4.93
C GLU A 353 -10.04 30.28 5.39
N PRO A 354 -10.19 31.38 6.17
CA PRO A 354 -11.48 32.00 6.35
C PRO A 354 -12.00 32.31 4.95
N CYS A 355 -13.02 31.56 4.52
CA CYS A 355 -13.69 31.76 3.25
C CYS A 355 -13.91 33.27 3.10
N SER A 356 -13.24 33.87 2.12
CA SER A 356 -13.45 35.27 1.83
C SER A 356 -14.97 35.48 1.68
N PRO A 357 -15.55 36.52 2.29
CA PRO A 357 -17.00 36.71 2.31
C PRO A 357 -17.62 37.05 0.94
N GLN A 358 -16.88 36.86 -0.16
CA GLN A 358 -17.30 37.26 -1.49
C GLN A 358 -17.83 36.08 -2.32
N LYS A 359 -19.12 36.20 -2.66
CA LYS A 359 -19.93 35.55 -3.71
C LYS A 359 -20.56 34.18 -3.39
N LYS A 360 -21.81 34.29 -2.95
CA LYS A 360 -22.83 33.25 -2.72
C LYS A 360 -23.32 32.51 -3.98
N ASN A 361 -22.50 32.34 -5.02
CA ASN A 361 -22.91 31.67 -6.25
C ASN A 361 -22.24 30.30 -6.41
N ALA A 362 -22.08 29.56 -5.30
CA ALA A 362 -21.61 28.18 -5.37
C ALA A 362 -22.65 27.32 -6.10
N THR A 363 -22.30 26.91 -7.31
CA THR A 363 -23.02 25.96 -8.16
C THR A 363 -23.37 24.68 -7.37
N SER A 364 -24.54 24.10 -7.64
CA SER A 364 -25.23 23.10 -6.80
C SER A 364 -24.49 21.77 -6.60
N LEU A 365 -23.34 21.56 -7.25
CA LEU A 365 -22.55 20.32 -7.16
C LEU A 365 -21.79 20.17 -5.83
N SER A 366 -21.56 21.23 -5.07
CA SER A 366 -20.83 21.15 -3.79
C SER A 366 -21.66 20.63 -2.60
N LYS A 367 -23.00 20.64 -2.70
CA LYS A 367 -23.90 20.27 -1.59
C LYS A 367 -23.92 18.78 -1.22
N PHE A 368 -23.40 17.90 -2.07
CA PHE A 368 -23.31 16.46 -1.74
C PHE A 368 -22.18 16.10 -0.76
N ASN A 369 -21.32 17.05 -0.38
CA ASN A 369 -20.17 16.77 0.49
C ASN A 369 -20.39 17.01 1.99
N ASN A 370 -21.58 17.38 2.48
CA ASN A 370 -21.80 17.63 3.91
C ASN A 370 -21.73 16.36 4.81
N SER A 371 -21.59 15.16 4.25
CA SER A 371 -21.25 13.93 5.02
C SER A 371 -19.80 13.94 5.59
N THR A 372 -19.01 14.95 5.28
CA THR A 372 -17.56 14.99 5.57
C THR A 372 -17.22 15.29 7.02
N GLU A 373 -18.10 15.91 7.80
CA GLU A 373 -17.78 16.38 9.16
C GLU A 373 -17.64 15.25 10.18
N TYR A 374 -18.47 14.21 10.12
CA TYR A 374 -18.27 13.03 10.97
C TYR A 374 -17.00 12.24 10.56
N LYS A 375 -16.66 12.27 9.26
CA LYS A 375 -15.48 11.57 8.73
C LYS A 375 -14.19 12.27 9.17
N SER A 376 -14.15 13.61 9.21
CA SER A 376 -12.95 14.34 9.64
C SER A 376 -12.57 14.01 11.10
N ASN A 377 -13.55 13.90 11.99
CA ASN A 377 -13.33 13.51 13.38
C ASN A 377 -12.79 12.08 13.53
N ALA A 378 -13.28 11.14 12.73
CA ALA A 378 -12.76 9.78 12.72
C ALA A 378 -11.28 9.73 12.25
N PHE A 379 -10.93 10.51 11.22
CA PHE A 379 -9.54 10.58 10.73
C PHE A 379 -8.58 11.21 11.77
N ASN A 380 -9.01 12.25 12.47
CA ASN A 380 -8.25 12.90 13.54
C ASN A 380 -7.96 11.96 14.72
N SER A 381 -8.70 10.86 14.85
CA SER A 381 -8.53 9.92 15.95
C SER A 381 -7.53 8.79 15.68
N THR A 382 -6.96 8.71 14.48
CA THR A 382 -5.99 7.66 14.08
C THR A 382 -4.69 7.74 14.87
N PRO A 383 -4.02 6.61 15.16
CA PRO A 383 -2.72 6.59 15.84
C PRO A 383 -1.69 7.47 15.11
N TRP A 384 -1.70 7.41 13.78
CA TRP A 384 -0.88 8.26 12.91
C TRP A 384 -0.98 9.75 13.30
N ARG A 385 -2.19 10.33 13.28
CA ARG A 385 -2.36 11.77 13.56
C ARG A 385 -2.07 12.12 15.01
N LYS A 386 -2.46 11.27 15.96
CA LYS A 386 -2.34 11.57 17.39
C LYS A 386 -0.90 11.57 17.90
N HIS A 387 -0.08 10.64 17.42
CA HIS A 387 1.20 10.35 18.08
C HIS A 387 2.36 10.15 17.11
N PHE A 388 2.13 9.51 15.97
CA PHE A 388 3.23 9.00 15.15
C PHE A 388 3.68 9.97 14.04
N LYS A 389 2.79 10.82 13.52
CA LYS A 389 3.12 11.75 12.44
C LYS A 389 4.30 12.64 12.83
N GLU A 390 4.22 13.32 13.97
CA GLU A 390 5.29 14.20 14.45
C GLU A 390 6.58 13.43 14.73
N LEU A 391 6.50 12.25 15.37
CA LEU A 391 7.66 11.42 15.67
C LEU A 391 8.38 10.95 14.40
N ILE A 392 7.61 10.55 13.38
CA ILE A 392 8.16 10.10 12.10
C ILE A 392 8.76 11.27 11.33
N LEU A 393 8.08 12.41 11.27
CA LEU A 393 8.58 13.61 10.57
C LEU A 393 9.79 14.25 11.27
N ALA A 394 9.89 14.14 12.60
CA ALA A 394 11.04 14.60 13.36
C ALA A 394 12.28 13.68 13.23
N HIS A 395 12.13 12.49 12.65
CA HIS A 395 13.24 11.57 12.46
C HIS A 395 14.22 12.10 11.39
N LYS A 396 15.52 12.08 11.68
CA LYS A 396 16.57 12.71 10.85
C LYS A 396 16.64 12.20 9.41
N THR A 397 16.19 10.98 9.17
CA THR A 397 16.22 10.33 7.85
C THR A 397 14.94 10.52 7.06
N THR A 398 13.96 11.20 7.65
CA THR A 398 12.65 11.44 7.05
C THR A 398 12.71 12.68 6.18
N THR A 399 12.26 12.55 4.94
CA THR A 399 12.03 13.67 4.02
C THR A 399 10.53 13.82 3.79
N LEU A 400 9.97 14.96 4.15
CA LEU A 400 8.58 15.31 3.84
C LEU A 400 8.52 15.92 2.44
N ILE A 401 7.62 15.41 1.61
CA ILE A 401 7.32 15.96 0.28
C ILE A 401 5.84 16.30 0.26
N ASN A 402 5.53 17.58 0.14
CA ASN A 402 4.16 18.07 0.01
C ASN A 402 3.75 18.03 -1.47
N LEU A 403 2.63 17.38 -1.74
CA LEU A 403 1.96 17.39 -3.03
C LEU A 403 0.88 18.47 -2.98
N GLU A 404 1.23 19.61 -3.54
CA GLU A 404 0.35 20.75 -3.70
C GLU A 404 -0.54 20.59 -4.94
N ASN A 405 -1.57 21.42 -5.02
CA ASN A 405 -2.36 21.51 -6.24
C ASN A 405 -1.54 22.23 -7.31
N TYR A 406 -1.81 21.93 -8.58
CA TYR A 406 -1.16 22.62 -9.68
C TYR A 406 -1.46 24.11 -9.65
N THR A 407 -0.43 24.91 -9.94
CA THR A 407 -0.60 26.34 -10.19
C THR A 407 -1.14 26.57 -11.61
N PRO A 408 -1.77 27.72 -11.89
CA PRO A 408 -2.22 28.06 -13.24
C PRO A 408 -1.11 27.93 -14.29
N GLU A 409 0.13 28.29 -13.94
CA GLU A 409 1.29 28.21 -14.84
C GLU A 409 1.71 26.76 -15.12
N GLU A 410 1.54 25.85 -14.16
CA GLU A 410 1.79 24.43 -14.37
C GLU A 410 0.73 23.81 -15.29
N ILE A 411 -0.55 24.17 -15.08
CA ILE A 411 -1.65 23.75 -15.97
C ILE A 411 -1.43 24.28 -17.39
N ASP A 412 -1.03 25.54 -17.53
CA ASP A 412 -0.72 26.16 -18.82
C ASP A 412 0.35 25.37 -19.59
N LYS A 413 1.43 24.98 -18.89
CA LYS A 413 2.47 24.12 -19.47
C LYS A 413 1.93 22.76 -19.91
N MET A 414 1.10 22.11 -19.09
CA MET A 414 0.50 20.81 -19.45
C MET A 414 -0.38 20.94 -20.70
N LEU A 415 -1.23 21.96 -20.75
CA LEU A 415 -2.09 22.26 -21.89
C LEU A 415 -1.27 22.61 -23.14
N SER A 416 -0.17 23.34 -23.00
CA SER A 416 0.69 23.72 -24.14
C SER A 416 1.28 22.50 -24.85
N VAL A 417 1.70 21.50 -24.07
CA VAL A 417 2.22 20.23 -24.58
C VAL A 417 1.12 19.44 -25.28
N VAL A 418 -0.05 19.32 -24.64
CA VAL A 418 -1.18 18.54 -25.15
C VAL A 418 -1.78 19.13 -26.42
N LEU A 419 -1.92 20.44 -26.48
CA LEU A 419 -2.46 21.16 -27.63
C LEU A 419 -1.42 21.38 -28.74
N GLY A 420 -0.14 21.12 -28.48
CA GLY A 420 0.94 21.40 -29.42
C GLY A 420 1.11 22.89 -29.72
N VAL A 421 0.74 23.77 -28.80
CA VAL A 421 0.79 25.23 -28.94
C VAL A 421 1.85 25.82 -28.01
N ARG A 422 2.46 26.94 -28.40
CA ARG A 422 3.46 27.62 -27.56
C ARG A 422 2.85 28.46 -26.43
N VAL A 423 1.65 28.97 -26.66
CA VAL A 423 0.91 29.82 -25.73
C VAL A 423 -0.52 29.32 -25.71
N VAL A 424 -0.99 28.90 -24.54
CA VAL A 424 -2.38 28.48 -24.37
C VAL A 424 -3.22 29.73 -24.10
N PRO A 425 -4.42 29.85 -24.70
CA PRO A 425 -5.34 30.92 -24.35
C PRO A 425 -5.63 30.93 -22.84
N PRO A 426 -5.45 32.06 -22.13
CA PRO A 426 -5.57 32.11 -20.68
C PRO A 426 -6.95 31.71 -20.18
N GLU A 427 -7.99 31.86 -21.01
CA GLU A 427 -9.36 31.45 -20.71
C GLU A 427 -9.44 29.93 -20.48
N ILE A 428 -8.73 29.12 -21.28
CA ILE A 428 -8.75 27.67 -21.14
C ILE A 428 -8.06 27.28 -19.83
N SER A 429 -6.85 27.80 -19.58
CA SER A 429 -6.08 27.50 -18.36
C SER A 429 -6.85 27.90 -17.10
N GLN A 430 -7.53 29.07 -17.11
CA GLN A 430 -8.36 29.52 -16.00
C GLN A 430 -9.58 28.63 -15.78
N ILE A 431 -10.28 28.24 -16.85
CA ILE A 431 -11.43 27.33 -16.76
C ILE A 431 -10.99 25.97 -16.19
N VAL A 432 -9.88 25.41 -16.68
CA VAL A 432 -9.35 24.15 -16.13
C VAL A 432 -9.03 24.31 -14.65
N GLN A 433 -8.41 25.42 -14.24
CA GLN A 433 -8.13 25.71 -12.84
C GLN A 433 -9.41 25.82 -12.01
N ASP A 434 -10.43 26.53 -12.48
CA ASP A 434 -11.68 26.77 -11.76
C ASP A 434 -12.48 25.47 -11.56
N PHE A 435 -12.52 24.60 -12.58
CA PHE A 435 -13.24 23.32 -12.49
C PHE A 435 -12.47 22.26 -11.69
N SER A 436 -11.14 22.24 -11.79
CA SER A 436 -10.30 21.25 -11.10
C SER A 436 -9.91 21.66 -9.68
N GLY A 437 -9.93 22.96 -9.38
CA GLY A 437 -9.29 23.54 -8.19
C GLY A 437 -7.78 23.28 -8.13
N GLY A 438 -7.13 23.03 -9.27
CA GLY A 438 -5.73 22.58 -9.38
C GLY A 438 -5.49 21.15 -8.89
N SER A 439 -6.53 20.38 -8.58
CA SER A 439 -6.38 18.98 -8.16
C SER A 439 -5.75 18.16 -9.27
N TYR A 440 -4.62 17.51 -8.99
CA TYR A 440 -3.89 16.67 -9.94
C TYR A 440 -4.81 15.75 -10.75
N PHE A 441 -5.69 15.03 -10.06
CA PHE A 441 -6.62 14.10 -10.71
C PHE A 441 -7.54 14.80 -11.72
N TRP A 442 -8.13 15.93 -11.34
CA TRP A 442 -9.10 16.64 -12.18
C TRP A 442 -8.43 17.39 -13.32
N VAL A 443 -7.25 17.98 -13.08
CA VAL A 443 -6.45 18.59 -14.14
C VAL A 443 -6.12 17.55 -15.20
N ASN A 444 -5.63 16.36 -14.82
CA ASN A 444 -5.32 15.30 -15.79
C ASN A 444 -6.55 14.82 -16.58
N GLU A 445 -7.69 14.57 -15.92
CA GLU A 445 -8.91 14.14 -16.62
C GLU A 445 -9.40 15.20 -17.61
N ILE A 446 -9.35 16.48 -17.24
CA ILE A 446 -9.75 17.59 -18.11
C ILE A 446 -8.75 17.76 -19.27
N VAL A 447 -7.46 17.71 -18.99
CA VAL A 447 -6.39 17.82 -20.01
C VAL A 447 -6.48 16.64 -21.00
N GLN A 448 -6.71 15.42 -20.51
CA GLN A 448 -6.92 14.24 -21.35
C GLN A 448 -8.19 14.39 -22.20
N PHE A 449 -9.29 14.88 -21.62
CA PHE A 449 -10.51 15.17 -22.39
C PHE A 449 -10.24 16.18 -23.53
N ILE A 450 -9.50 17.25 -23.23
CA ILE A 450 -9.10 18.26 -24.22
C ILE A 450 -8.20 17.63 -25.30
N GLN A 451 -7.30 16.73 -24.93
CA GLN A 451 -6.46 16.00 -25.88
C GLN A 451 -7.27 15.12 -26.83
N GLU A 452 -8.25 14.40 -26.29
CA GLU A 452 -9.05 13.42 -27.05
C GLU A 452 -10.13 14.06 -27.92
N HIS A 453 -10.68 15.21 -27.49
CA HIS A 453 -11.84 15.84 -28.12
C HIS A 453 -11.57 17.23 -28.69
N GLY A 454 -10.41 17.81 -28.38
CA GLY A 454 -10.07 19.18 -28.75
C GLY A 454 -10.65 20.21 -27.79
N PRO A 455 -10.05 21.41 -27.74
CA PRO A 455 -10.46 22.48 -26.83
C PRO A 455 -11.85 23.04 -27.14
N GLU A 456 -12.30 23.01 -28.40
CA GLU A 456 -13.61 23.52 -28.81
C GLU A 456 -14.77 22.74 -28.16
N LEU A 457 -14.68 21.42 -28.15
CA LEU A 457 -15.71 20.57 -27.50
C LEU A 457 -15.74 20.78 -26.00
N PHE A 458 -14.59 20.98 -25.36
CA PHE A 458 -14.51 21.30 -23.94
C PHE A 458 -15.18 22.65 -23.63
N MET A 459 -14.88 23.69 -24.42
CA MET A 459 -15.48 25.01 -24.25
C MET A 459 -17.00 24.99 -24.49
N ASN A 460 -17.47 24.26 -25.49
CA ASN A 460 -18.90 24.10 -25.76
C ASN A 460 -19.62 23.38 -24.60
N ALA A 461 -19.01 22.32 -24.05
CA ALA A 461 -19.58 21.56 -22.94
C ALA A 461 -19.73 22.40 -21.65
N ILE A 462 -18.86 23.41 -21.46
CA ILE A 462 -18.91 24.31 -20.31
C ILE A 462 -19.85 25.49 -20.57
N GLY A 463 -19.79 26.09 -21.76
CA GLY A 463 -20.54 27.29 -22.14
C GLY A 463 -22.06 27.10 -22.24
N GLU A 464 -22.56 25.89 -22.48
CA GLU A 464 -24.00 25.61 -22.51
C GLU A 464 -24.72 25.89 -21.16
N ASN A 465 -23.97 26.01 -20.06
CA ASN A 465 -24.56 26.28 -18.74
C ASN A 465 -24.88 27.76 -18.51
N GLU A 466 -24.13 28.71 -19.09
CA GLU A 466 -24.34 30.14 -18.81
C GLU A 466 -25.57 30.71 -19.52
N ASN A 467 -25.82 30.28 -20.77
CA ASN A 467 -26.98 30.73 -21.55
C ASN A 467 -28.33 30.23 -20.99
N ASN A 468 -28.33 29.18 -20.16
CA ASN A 468 -29.54 28.68 -19.51
C ASN A 468 -29.84 29.36 -18.16
N SER A 469 -28.86 30.01 -17.53
CA SER A 469 -29.07 30.75 -16.29
C SER A 469 -29.78 32.10 -16.47
N GLU A 470 -29.72 32.72 -17.66
CA GLU A 470 -30.41 33.99 -17.93
C GLU A 470 -31.90 33.83 -18.26
N LYS A 471 -32.40 32.60 -18.46
CA LYS A 471 -33.81 32.31 -18.79
C LYS A 471 -34.65 31.85 -17.59
N LYS A 472 -34.16 31.95 -16.37
CA LYS A 472 -34.88 31.70 -15.11
C LYS A 472 -34.76 32.91 -14.20
#